data_AF-A0A7J5WTA4-F1
#
_entry.id   AF-A0A7J5WTA4-F1
#
_cell.length_a   1.000
_cell.length_b   1.000
_cell.length_c   1.000
_cell.angle_alpha   90.00
_cell.angle_beta   90.00
_cell.angle_gamma   90.00
#
_symmetry.space_group_name_H-M   'P 1'
#
loop_
_entity.id
_entity.type
_entity.pdbx_description
1 polymer ?
#
loop_
_entity_poly.entity_id
_entity_poly.type
_entity_poly.pdbx_seq_one_letter_code
_entity_poly.pdbx_strand_id
1 'polypeptide(L)' 'MTASDLAQGTTYHVDAGAEVEQVMHMMEEHQIRRVPVLEEHRLVGMISEADIARHLPENAVGSFVEAICAPTVRPSS' A
#
# COMPACT_ATOMS: atom_id res chain seq x y z
N MET A 1 10.89 23.50 10.24
CA MET A 1 10.57 22.15 9.74
C MET A 1 9.09 22.11 9.40
N THR A 2 8.79 21.95 8.12
CA THR A 2 7.45 21.89 7.53
C THR A 2 7.17 20.46 7.05
N ALA A 3 5.92 20.14 6.69
CA ALA A 3 5.60 18.86 6.08
C ALA A 3 6.37 18.62 4.77
N SER A 4 6.62 19.68 4.00
CA SER A 4 7.43 19.63 2.77
C SER A 4 8.89 19.25 3.04
N ASP A 5 9.42 19.56 4.22
CA ASP A 5 10.79 19.16 4.60
C ASP A 5 10.89 17.64 4.84
N LEU A 6 9.76 16.98 5.18
CA LEU A 6 9.66 15.55 5.45
C LEU A 6 9.10 14.73 4.26
N ALA A 7 8.39 15.37 3.34
CA ALA A 7 7.81 14.74 2.14
C ALA A 7 8.91 14.43 1.11
N GLN A 8 9.66 13.37 1.38
CA GLN A 8 10.78 12.91 0.55
C GLN A 8 10.41 11.61 -0.19
N GLY A 9 10.93 11.44 -1.40
CA GLY A 9 10.76 10.22 -2.21
C GLY A 9 9.55 10.22 -3.16
N THR A 10 9.33 9.08 -3.81
CA THR A 10 8.20 8.87 -4.74
C THR A 10 6.95 8.51 -3.95
N THR A 11 5.85 9.22 -4.19
CA THR A 11 4.54 8.86 -3.62
C THR A 11 3.82 7.93 -4.57
N TYR A 12 3.54 6.71 -4.10
CA TYR A 12 2.70 5.74 -4.79
C TYR A 12 1.24 5.99 -4.44
N HIS A 13 0.35 5.84 -5.40
CA HIS A 13 -1.08 6.06 -5.24
C HIS A 13 -1.87 5.24 -6.27
N VAL A 14 -3.17 5.10 -6.03
CA VAL A 14 -4.11 4.46 -6.97
C VAL A 14 -5.27 5.40 -7.30
N ASP A 15 -5.92 5.15 -8.43
CA ASP A 15 -7.19 5.79 -8.78
C ASP A 15 -8.35 5.23 -7.95
N ALA A 16 -9.39 6.03 -7.73
CA ALA A 16 -10.57 5.64 -6.95
C ALA A 16 -11.37 4.46 -7.54
N GLY A 17 -11.20 4.18 -8.82
CA GLY A 17 -11.78 3.01 -9.49
C GLY A 17 -10.89 1.78 -9.51
N ALA A 18 -9.71 1.80 -8.85
CA ALA A 18 -8.80 0.67 -8.82
C ALA A 18 -9.36 -0.49 -7.98
N GLU A 19 -9.07 -1.71 -8.41
CA GLU A 19 -9.40 -2.93 -7.68
C GLU A 19 -8.51 -3.06 -6.44
N VAL A 20 -9.04 -3.66 -5.37
CA VAL A 20 -8.30 -3.83 -4.09
C VAL A 20 -7.00 -4.62 -4.28
N GLU A 21 -6.98 -5.59 -5.20
CA GLU A 21 -5.77 -6.37 -5.54
C GLU A 21 -4.63 -5.47 -6.04
N GLN A 22 -4.93 -4.38 -6.75
CA GLN A 22 -3.92 -3.43 -7.22
C GLN A 22 -3.31 -2.67 -6.04
N VAL A 23 -4.12 -2.33 -5.03
CA VAL A 23 -3.65 -1.70 -3.79
C VAL A 23 -2.74 -2.65 -3.02
N MET A 24 -3.13 -3.92 -2.90
CA MET A 24 -2.34 -4.96 -2.24
C MET A 24 -0.99 -5.15 -2.93
N HIS A 25 -1.00 -5.28 -4.27
CA HIS A 25 0.23 -5.41 -5.06
C HIS A 25 1.16 -4.22 -4.88
N MET A 26 0.61 -3.00 -4.87
CA MET A 26 1.40 -1.77 -4.66
C MET A 26 2.01 -1.71 -3.26
N MET A 27 1.28 -2.15 -2.23
CA MET A 27 1.78 -2.24 -0.86
C MET A 27 2.93 -3.23 -0.74
N GLU A 28 2.79 -4.42 -1.35
CA GLU A 28 3.81 -5.46 -1.35
C GLU A 28 5.05 -5.05 -2.16
N GLU A 29 4.87 -4.55 -3.39
CA GLU A 29 5.98 -4.21 -4.28
C GLU A 29 6.85 -3.08 -3.71
N HIS A 30 6.22 -2.05 -3.17
CA HIS A 30 6.90 -0.85 -2.68
C HIS A 30 7.12 -0.86 -1.16
N GLN A 31 6.71 -1.93 -0.47
CA GLN A 31 6.85 -2.10 0.98
C GLN A 31 6.25 -0.91 1.75
N ILE A 32 5.08 -0.45 1.30
CA ILE A 32 4.33 0.66 1.90
C ILE A 32 3.06 0.15 2.57
N ARG A 33 2.73 0.72 3.74
CA ARG A 33 1.56 0.29 4.53
C ARG A 33 0.31 1.13 4.28
N ARG A 34 0.43 2.20 3.49
CA ARG A 34 -0.64 3.15 3.21
C ARG A 34 -0.53 3.63 1.77
N VAL A 35 -1.67 3.67 1.10
CA VAL A 35 -1.80 4.10 -0.29
C VAL A 35 -2.85 5.20 -0.36
N PRO A 36 -2.48 6.43 -0.75
CA PRO A 36 -3.41 7.49 -1.13
C PRO A 36 -4.29 7.06 -2.31
N VAL A 37 -5.58 7.41 -2.25
CA VAL A 37 -6.54 7.21 -3.34
C VAL A 37 -6.88 8.55 -3.95
N LEU A 38 -6.67 8.68 -5.26
CA LEU A 38 -6.95 9.89 -6.02
C LEU A 38 -8.14 9.70 -6.95
N GLU A 39 -8.90 10.78 -7.14
CA GLU A 39 -9.90 10.91 -8.19
C GLU A 39 -9.66 12.27 -8.86
N GLU A 40 -9.43 12.28 -10.17
CA GLU A 40 -9.15 13.51 -10.93
C GLU A 40 -8.02 14.37 -10.30
N HIS A 41 -6.93 13.74 -9.86
CA HIS A 41 -5.80 14.39 -9.16
C HIS A 41 -6.14 14.98 -7.77
N ARG A 42 -7.31 14.67 -7.22
CA ARG A 42 -7.69 15.06 -5.86
C ARG A 42 -7.61 13.88 -4.92
N LEU A 43 -6.98 14.07 -3.76
CA LEU A 43 -6.96 13.06 -2.70
C LEU A 43 -8.39 12.88 -2.16
N VAL A 44 -8.96 11.70 -2.35
CA VAL A 44 -10.31 11.35 -1.86
C VAL A 44 -10.29 10.43 -0.65
N GLY A 45 -9.16 9.76 -0.40
CA GLY A 45 -9.01 8.88 0.75
C GLY A 45 -7.61 8.30 0.89
N MET A 46 -7.46 7.43 1.88
CA MET A 46 -6.23 6.66 2.12
C MET A 46 -6.64 5.26 2.57
N ILE A 47 -6.03 4.24 1.98
CA ILE A 47 -6.21 2.85 2.38
C ILE A 47 -4.96 2.42 3.12
N SER A 48 -5.13 1.85 4.33
CA SER A 48 -4.04 1.21 5.06
C SER A 48 -4.09 -0.31 4.91
N GLU A 49 -2.95 -0.95 5.10
CA GLU A 49 -2.83 -2.41 5.23
C GLU A 49 -3.85 -2.97 6.25
N ALA A 50 -4.06 -2.27 7.37
CA ALA A 50 -5.03 -2.66 8.39
C ALA A 50 -6.48 -2.60 7.89
N ASP A 51 -6.80 -1.70 6.96
CA ASP A 51 -8.13 -1.64 6.35
C ASP A 51 -8.35 -2.87 5.46
N ILE A 52 -7.36 -3.24 4.65
CA ILE A 52 -7.39 -4.45 3.82
C ILE A 52 -7.50 -5.70 4.70
N ALA A 53 -6.66 -5.81 5.73
CA ALA A 53 -6.65 -6.96 6.65
C ALA A 53 -8.01 -7.23 7.31
N ARG A 54 -8.84 -6.20 7.55
CA ARG A 54 -10.20 -6.38 8.10
C ARG A 54 -11.20 -6.97 7.11
N HIS A 55 -10.91 -6.91 5.82
CA HIS A 55 -11.79 -7.41 4.75
C HIS A 55 -11.28 -8.71 4.12
N LEU A 56 -10.08 -9.17 4.51
CA LEU A 56 -9.53 -10.47 4.11
C LEU A 56 -10.07 -11.60 4.99
N PRO A 57 -10.16 -12.83 4.47
CA PRO A 57 -10.42 -14.00 5.31
C PRO A 57 -9.26 -14.20 6.30
N GLU A 58 -9.57 -14.68 7.51
CA GLU A 58 -8.62 -14.75 8.64
C GLU A 58 -7.31 -15.47 8.28
N ASN A 59 -7.39 -16.51 7.44
CA ASN A 59 -6.23 -17.30 7.01
C ASN A 59 -5.30 -16.57 6.02
N ALA A 60 -5.74 -15.47 5.40
CA ALA A 60 -4.96 -14.69 4.44
C ALA A 60 -4.31 -13.44 5.06
N VAL A 61 -4.75 -13.01 6.25
CA VAL A 61 -4.23 -11.80 6.90
C VAL A 61 -2.75 -11.92 7.22
N GLY A 62 -2.34 -13.03 7.84
CA GLY A 62 -0.96 -13.24 8.27
C GLY A 62 0.03 -13.16 7.11
N SER A 63 -0.27 -13.85 6.00
CA SER A 63 0.59 -13.84 4.81
C SER A 63 0.68 -12.48 4.14
N PHE A 64 -0.41 -11.72 4.12
CA PHE A 64 -0.44 -10.39 3.53
C PHE A 64 0.42 -9.39 4.33
N VAL A 65 0.24 -9.37 5.66
CA VAL A 65 1.03 -8.52 6.56
C VAL A 65 2.52 -8.85 6.48
N GLU A 66 2.84 -10.15 6.40
CA GLU A 66 4.22 -10.62 6.23
C GLU A 66 4.84 -10.14 4.92
N ALA A 67 4.11 -10.22 3.80
CA ALA A 67 4.60 -9.79 2.48
C ALA A 67 4.93 -8.29 2.42
N ILE A 68 4.22 -7.44 3.18
CA ILE A 68 4.50 -6.00 3.26
C ILE A 68 5.66 -5.69 4.22
N CYS A 69 5.85 -6.50 5.28
CA CYS A 69 6.85 -6.24 6.31
C CYS A 69 8.22 -6.87 6.04
N ALA A 70 8.26 -8.01 5.34
CA ALA A 70 9.48 -8.67 4.98
C ALA A 70 9.85 -8.29 3.53
N PRO A 71 11.05 -7.73 3.28
CA PRO A 71 11.49 -7.55 1.91
C PRO A 71 11.49 -8.90 1.23
N THR A 72 10.81 -9.02 0.10
CA THR A 72 10.90 -10.21 -0.75
C THR A 72 12.37 -10.40 -1.12
N VAL A 73 13.05 -11.33 -0.45
CA VAL A 73 14.37 -11.80 -0.86
C VAL A 73 14.17 -12.45 -2.22
N ARG A 74 14.41 -11.71 -3.30
CA ARG A 74 14.56 -12.33 -4.62
C ARG A 74 15.78 -13.25 -4.51
N PRO A 75 15.67 -14.57 -4.70
CA PRO A 75 16.85 -15.41 -4.78
C PRO A 75 17.72 -14.85 -5.90
N SER A 76 18.94 -14.43 -5.55
CA SER A 76 19.95 -14.06 -6.53
C SER A 76 20.17 -15.28 -7.42
N SER A 77 19.87 -15.15 -8.71
CA SER A 77 20.43 -16.06 -9.72
C SER A 77 21.92 -15.78 -9.89
#